data_AF-A0A1H5YCD5-F1
#
_entry.id   AF-A0A1H5YCD5-F1
#
_cell.length_a   1.000
_cell.length_b   1.000
_cell.length_c   1.000
_cell.angle_alpha   90.00
_cell.angle_beta   90.00
_cell.angle_gamma   90.00
#
_symmetry.space_group_name_H-M   'P 1'
#
loop_
_entity.id
_entity.type
_entity.pdbx_description
1 polymer ?
#
loop_
_entity_poly.entity_id
_entity_poly.type
_entity_poly.pdbx_seq_one_letter_code
_entity_poly.pdbx_strand_id
1 'polypeptide(L)' 'MDVTYTPSQSIVDLPITDPIHAPCPDMAGCGEFDATKTQRSLQRVAELRKQVAAALPKKSQTLVPARFRQACYGRA' A
#
# COMPACT_ATOMS: atom_id res chain seq x y z
N MET A 1 -36.66 -1.96 19.62
CA MET A 1 -35.43 -1.43 20.22
C MET A 1 -34.63 -0.84 19.08
N ASP A 2 -34.71 0.47 18.88
CA ASP A 2 -34.02 1.15 17.79
C ASP A 2 -32.56 1.34 18.18
N VAL A 3 -31.64 0.69 17.47
CA VAL A 3 -30.21 0.87 17.65
C VAL A 3 -29.81 2.12 16.87
N THR A 4 -29.39 3.17 17.57
CA THR A 4 -28.81 4.36 16.97
C THR A 4 -27.45 4.02 16.38
N TYR A 5 -27.38 3.92 15.05
CA TYR A 5 -26.13 3.76 14.32
C TYR A 5 -25.25 5.00 14.53
N THR A 6 -24.00 4.78 14.92
CA THR A 6 -22.97 5.82 14.93
C THR A 6 -21.82 5.36 14.03
N PRO A 7 -21.37 6.20 13.07
CA PRO A 7 -20.24 5.85 12.23
C PRO A 7 -18.95 5.82 13.05
N SER A 8 -18.07 4.86 12.76
CA SER A 8 -16.73 4.83 13.35
C SER A 8 -15.89 5.99 12.82
N GLN A 9 -15.08 6.57 13.71
CA GLN A 9 -14.07 7.56 13.34
C GLN A 9 -12.72 6.86 13.16
N SER A 10 -11.94 7.31 12.18
CA SER A 10 -10.60 6.78 11.96
C SER A 10 -9.65 7.29 13.04
N ILE A 11 -8.72 6.44 13.49
CA ILE A 11 -7.72 6.82 14.49
C ILE A 11 -6.79 7.93 14.01
N VAL A 12 -6.67 8.11 12.69
CA VAL A 12 -5.85 9.18 12.08
C VAL A 12 -6.43 10.58 12.30
N ASP A 13 -7.74 10.68 12.56
CA ASP A 13 -8.45 11.96 12.73
C ASP A 13 -8.53 12.37 14.22
N LEU A 14 -8.10 11.49 15.13
CA LEU A 14 -8.11 11.75 16.57
C LEU A 14 -6.79 12.45 16.99
N PRO A 15 -6.85 13.43 17.91
CA PRO A 15 -5.65 14.05 18.44
C PRO A 15 -4.77 13.02 19.16
N ILE A 16 -3.46 13.07 18.94
CA ILE A 16 -2.50 12.25 19.66
C ILE A 16 -2.43 12.75 21.11
N THR A 17 -3.03 11.98 22.02
CA THR A 17 -3.07 12.30 23.46
C THR A 17 -1.88 11.73 24.23
N ASP A 18 -1.23 10.69 23.71
CA ASP A 18 -0.07 10.01 24.31
C ASP A 18 0.98 9.71 23.22
N PRO A 19 2.28 9.90 23.51
CA PRO A 19 3.37 9.54 22.59
C PRO A 19 3.35 8.09 22.09
N ILE A 20 2.71 7.13 22.76
CA ILE A 20 2.54 5.76 22.23
C ILE A 20 1.67 5.70 20.97
N HIS A 21 0.83 6.72 20.73
CA HIS A 21 -0.03 6.83 19.55
C HIS A 21 0.61 7.64 18.42
N ALA A 22 1.84 8.13 18.62
CA ALA A 22 2.60 8.74 17.54
C ALA A 22 3.00 7.68 16.50
N PRO A 23 3.02 8.01 15.20
CA PRO A 23 3.63 7.14 14.20
C PRO A 23 5.07 6.84 14.65
N CYS A 24 5.52 5.60 14.43
CA CYS A 24 6.86 5.22 14.85
C CYS A 24 7.91 6.15 14.19
N PRO A 25 9.06 6.41 14.84
CA PRO A 25 10.06 7.36 14.33
C PRO A 25 10.54 7.05 12.91
N ASP A 26 10.53 5.78 12.52
CA ASP A 26 10.87 5.29 11.17
C ASP A 26 9.83 5.70 10.10
N MET A 27 8.55 5.81 10.50
CA MET A 27 7.45 6.25 9.64
C MET A 27 7.33 7.78 9.55
N ALA A 28 8.07 8.55 10.37
CA ALA A 28 8.03 10.01 10.35
C ALA A 28 8.47 10.58 8.99
N GLY A 29 9.36 9.90 8.28
CA GLY A 29 9.81 10.25 6.93
C GLY A 29 8.73 10.12 5.84
N CYS A 30 7.59 9.49 6.14
CA CYS A 30 6.47 9.37 5.21
C CYS A 30 5.44 10.51 5.33
N GLY A 31 5.61 11.44 6.28
CA GLY A 31 4.68 12.55 6.50
C GLY A 31 4.80 13.67 5.45
N GLU A 32 5.99 13.89 4.89
CA GLU A 32 6.25 14.93 3.89
C GLU A 32 6.30 14.34 2.48
N PHE A 33 5.12 14.15 1.89
CA PHE A 33 5.02 13.73 0.49
C PHE A 33 5.53 14.83 -0.46
N ASP A 34 6.53 14.50 -1.28
CA ASP A 34 7.04 15.36 -2.35
C ASP A 34 6.72 14.72 -3.72
N ALA A 35 5.79 15.34 -4.44
CA ALA A 35 5.37 14.90 -5.76
C ALA A 35 6.52 14.88 -6.79
N THR A 36 7.47 15.81 -6.67
CA THR A 36 8.61 15.91 -7.58
C THR A 36 9.58 14.75 -7.36
N LYS A 37 9.91 14.44 -6.10
CA LYS A 37 10.75 13.27 -5.76
C LYS A 37 10.09 11.97 -6.20
N THR A 38 8.77 11.87 -6.01
CA THR A 38 7.98 10.71 -6.46
C THR A 38 8.09 10.53 -7.97
N GLN A 39 7.88 11.60 -8.75
CA GLN A 39 7.96 11.54 -10.20
C GLN A 39 9.35 11.13 -10.70
N ARG A 40 10.41 11.68 -10.09
CA ARG A 40 11.80 11.29 -10.41
C ARG A 40 12.08 9.81 -10.12
N SER A 41 11.59 9.32 -8.99
CA SER A 41 11.71 7.90 -8.62
C SER A 41 11.02 7.01 -9.65
N LEU A 42 9.79 7.35 -10.04
CA LEU A 42 9.04 6.60 -11.08
C LEU A 42 9.78 6.56 -12.41
N GLN A 43 10.33 7.70 -12.86
CA GLN A 43 11.13 7.78 -14.08
C GLN A 43 12.36 6.85 -14.01
N ARG A 44 13.10 6.90 -12.90
CA ARG A 44 14.29 6.07 -12.70
C ARG A 44 13.96 4.58 -12.66
N VAL A 45 12.86 4.19 -12.02
CA VAL A 45 12.38 2.80 -12.03
C VAL A 45 12.02 2.36 -13.45
N ALA A 46 11.38 3.22 -14.24
CA ALA A 46 11.05 2.92 -15.63
C ALA A 46 12.30 2.71 -16.50
N GLU A 47 13.33 3.54 -16.33
CA GLU A 47 14.62 3.40 -17.00
C GLU A 47 15.32 2.09 -16.63
N LEU A 48 15.39 1.79 -15.32
CA LEU A 48 15.99 0.55 -14.83
C LEU A 48 15.26 -0.66 -15.41
N ARG A 49 13.92 -0.67 -15.39
CA ARG A 49 13.12 -1.74 -16.00
C ARG A 49 13.47 -1.94 -17.48
N LYS A 50 13.65 -0.87 -18.26
CA LYS A 50 14.08 -0.99 -19.67
C LYS A 50 15.45 -1.66 -19.80
N GLN A 51 16.39 -1.31 -18.92
CA GLN A 51 17.75 -1.87 -18.95
C GLN A 51 17.78 -3.35 -18.53
N VAL A 52 17.01 -3.73 -17.50
CA VAL A 52 17.07 -5.08 -16.91
C VAL A 52 16.01 -6.05 -17.45
N ALA A 53 14.97 -5.57 -18.14
CA ALA A 53 13.86 -6.43 -18.59
C ALA A 53 14.30 -7.56 -19.52
N ALA A 54 15.33 -7.34 -20.35
CA ALA A 54 15.86 -8.37 -21.23
C ALA A 54 16.66 -9.45 -20.48
N ALA A 55 17.25 -9.11 -19.33
CA ALA A 55 18.10 -9.99 -18.55
C ALA A 55 17.33 -10.78 -17.46
N LEU A 56 16.13 -10.33 -17.09
CA LEU A 56 15.32 -10.99 -16.07
C LEU A 56 14.40 -12.05 -16.70
N PRO A 57 14.52 -13.33 -16.32
CA PRO A 57 13.59 -14.34 -16.80
C PRO A 57 12.18 -14.00 -16.33
N LYS A 58 11.20 -14.07 -17.24
CA LYS A 58 9.79 -13.94 -16.86
C LYS A 58 9.47 -15.10 -15.92
N LYS A 59 8.98 -14.78 -14.72
CA LYS A 59 8.50 -15.81 -13.79
C LYS A 59 7.41 -16.61 -14.49
N SER A 60 7.59 -17.92 -14.58
CA SER A 60 6.53 -18.83 -14.99
C SER A 60 5.33 -18.67 -14.06
N GLN A 61 4.13 -18.88 -14.59
CA GLN A 61 2.88 -18.74 -13.87
C GLN A 61 2.95 -19.46 -12.51
N THR A 62 2.72 -18.71 -11.43
CA THR A 62 2.67 -19.30 -10.09
C THR A 62 1.57 -20.35 -10.06
N LEU A 63 1.90 -21.58 -9.66
CA LEU A 63 0.92 -22.62 -9.44
C LEU A 63 0.06 -22.22 -8.23
N VAL A 64 -1.05 -21.53 -8.47
CA VAL A 64 -2.06 -21.23 -7.45
C VAL A 64 -2.96 -22.46 -7.32
N PRO A 65 -2.92 -23.18 -6.17
CA PRO A 65 -3.81 -24.31 -5.94
C PRO A 65 -5.27 -23.88 -6.06
N ALA A 66 -6.13 -24.74 -6.63
CA ALA A 66 -7.52 -24.41 -6.96
C ALA A 66 -8.30 -23.83 -5.77
N ARG A 67 -8.05 -24.33 -4.55
CA ARG A 67 -8.67 -23.85 -3.29
C ARG A 67 -8.44 -22.37 -2.98
N PHE A 68 -7.40 -21.75 -3.52
CA PHE A 68 -7.08 -20.32 -3.31
C PHE A 68 -7.54 -19.42 -4.46
N ARG A 69 -8.01 -19.98 -5.59
CA ARG A 69 -8.46 -19.17 -6.74
C ARG A 69 -9.77 -18.43 -6.50
N GLN A 70 -10.59 -18.92 -5.57
CA GLN A 70 -11.92 -18.36 -5.26
C GLN A 70 -11.85 -17.09 -4.41
N ALA A 71 -10.74 -16.83 -3.71
CA ALA A 71 -10.60 -15.64 -2.86
C ALA A 71 -10.35 -14.33 -3.64
N CYS A 72 -9.98 -14.41 -4.93
CA CYS A 72 -9.65 -13.24 -5.75
C CYS A 72 -10.76 -12.80 -6.70
N TYR A 73 -11.93 -13.45 -6.67
CA TYR A 73 -13.11 -13.01 -7.44
C TYR A 73 -14.26 -12.72 -6.48
N GLY A 74 -14.24 -11.50 -5.93
CA GLY A 74 -15.35 -10.90 -5.22
C GLY A 74 -16.12 -9.93 -6.13
N ARG A 75 -17.27 -10.42 -6.62
CA ARG A 75 -18.49 -9.75 -7.12
C ARG A 75 -18.41 -8.79 -8.32
N ALA A 76 -19.09 -9.26 -9.38
CA ALA A 76 -20.03 -8.61 -10.31
C ALA A 76 -20.20 -7.09 -10.22
#